data_AF-A0A8C8ILG7-F1
#
_entry.id   AF-A0A8C8ILG7-F1
#
_cell.length_a   1.000
_cell.length_b   1.000
_cell.length_c   1.000
_cell.angle_alpha   90.00
_cell.angle_beta   90.00
_cell.angle_gamma   90.00
#
_symmetry.space_group_name_H-M   'P 1'
#
loop_
_entity.id
_entity.type
_entity.pdbx_description
1 polymer ?
#
loop_
_entity_poly.entity_id
_entity_poly.type
_entity_poly.pdbx_seq_one_letter_code
_entity_poly.pdbx_strand_id
1 'polypeptide(L)'
;VTLVVYPQTKTYFSHWKDLSPGSAPVRKHGGTIMGGISLAVASIDDISAGLLALSELHAFKLRVDPANFKILSHNILVVLAILFPNDFNPEAHVAMDKFLAAVGRALSEKYR
;
A
#
# COMPACT_ATOMS: atom_id res chain seq x y z
N VAL A 1 1.45 -6.45 10.07
CA VAL A 1 1.10 -7.66 9.29
C VAL A 1 2.09 -7.86 8.13
N THR A 2 2.21 -6.92 7.19
CA THR A 2 3.09 -7.03 6.01
C THR A 2 4.52 -7.45 6.32
N LEU A 3 5.22 -6.72 7.20
CA LEU A 3 6.63 -6.99 7.53
C LEU A 3 6.83 -8.31 8.28
N VAL A 4 5.78 -8.86 8.91
CA VAL A 4 5.84 -10.12 9.66
C VAL A 4 5.56 -11.31 8.72
N VAL A 5 4.50 -11.22 7.91
CA VAL A 5 4.02 -12.30 7.04
C VAL A 5 4.84 -12.40 5.75
N TYR A 6 5.43 -11.29 5.28
CA TYR A 6 6.23 -11.23 4.07
C TYR A 6 7.63 -10.67 4.36
N PRO A 7 8.55 -11.47 4.93
CA PRO A 7 9.86 -11.02 5.39
C PRO A 7 10.73 -10.39 4.30
N GLN A 8 10.54 -10.74 3.03
CA GLN A 8 11.24 -10.13 1.90
C GLN A 8 11.03 -8.61 1.82
N THR A 9 9.90 -8.11 2.33
CA THR A 9 9.59 -6.67 2.34
C THR A 9 10.41 -5.89 3.38
N LYS A 10 11.06 -6.58 4.36
CA LYS A 10 11.85 -5.92 5.41
C LYS A 10 13.07 -5.17 4.88
N THR A 11 13.61 -5.57 3.73
CA THR A 11 14.80 -4.93 3.15
C THR A 11 14.61 -3.41 2.93
N TYR A 12 13.40 -3.01 2.50
CA TYR A 12 13.04 -1.61 2.25
C TYR A 12 12.96 -0.76 3.54
N PHE A 13 12.91 -1.41 4.70
CA PHE A 13 12.78 -0.77 6.02
C PHE A 13 13.95 -1.08 6.96
N SER A 14 15.06 -1.61 6.42
CA SER A 14 16.25 -2.00 7.20
C SER A 14 16.89 -0.88 8.02
N HIS A 15 16.58 0.38 7.70
CA HIS A 15 17.01 1.57 8.44
C HIS A 15 16.23 1.80 9.76
N TRP A 16 15.13 1.08 9.99
CA TRP A 16 14.41 1.13 11.27
C TRP A 16 14.93 0.08 12.25
N LYS A 17 15.15 0.50 13.50
CA LYS A 17 15.61 -0.39 14.58
C LYS A 17 14.54 -1.39 15.04
N ASP A 18 13.27 -1.04 14.89
CA ASP A 18 12.13 -1.85 15.36
C ASP A 18 11.03 -1.94 14.29
N LEU A 19 10.88 -3.12 13.71
CA LEU A 19 9.88 -3.46 12.69
C LEU A 19 8.66 -4.18 13.28
N SER A 20 8.55 -4.28 14.60
CA SER A 20 7.44 -4.96 15.25
C SER A 20 6.10 -4.24 15.00
N PRO A 21 4.98 -4.98 14.96
CA PRO A 21 3.66 -4.36 14.94
C PRO A 21 3.50 -3.40 16.13
N GLY A 22 3.07 -2.16 15.84
CA GLY A 22 2.86 -1.15 16.87
C GLY A 22 4.09 -0.29 17.19
N SER A 23 5.28 -0.61 16.66
CA SER A 23 6.46 0.24 16.82
C SER A 23 6.20 1.66 16.30
N ALA A 24 6.84 2.66 16.92
CA ALA A 24 6.71 4.06 16.52
C ALA A 24 6.95 4.31 15.01
N PRO A 25 8.04 3.80 14.38
CA PRO A 25 8.26 4.02 12.95
C PRO A 25 7.20 3.32 12.09
N VAL A 26 6.79 2.10 12.44
CA VAL A 26 5.75 1.36 11.71
C VAL A 26 4.41 2.07 11.77
N ARG A 27 4.01 2.58 12.95
CA ARG A 27 2.76 3.34 13.11
C ARG A 27 2.78 4.64 12.32
N LYS A 28 3.89 5.40 12.40
CA LYS A 28 4.03 6.68 11.69
C LYS A 28 3.97 6.47 10.18
N HIS A 29 4.69 5.48 9.66
CA HIS A 29 4.69 5.21 8.23
C HIS A 29 3.38 4.58 7.76
N GLY A 30 2.71 3.77 8.59
CA GLY A 30 1.36 3.29 8.32
C GLY A 30 0.37 4.44 8.06
N GLY A 31 0.44 5.51 8.86
CA GLY A 31 -0.32 6.73 8.60
C GLY A 31 0.04 7.41 7.27
N THR A 32 1.32 7.38 6.88
CA THR A 32 1.78 7.92 5.58
C THR A 32 1.21 7.10 4.41
N ILE A 33 1.22 5.77 4.51
CA ILE A 33 0.64 4.87 3.50
C ILE A 33 -0.86 5.14 3.35
N MET A 34 -1.59 5.21 4.47
CA MET A 34 -3.04 5.48 4.42
C MET A 34 -3.34 6.87 3.85
N GLY A 35 -2.51 7.87 4.10
CA GLY A 35 -2.60 9.18 3.44
C GLY A 35 -2.44 9.09 1.91
N GLY A 36 -1.53 8.26 1.41
CA GLY A 36 -1.38 7.97 -0.02
C GLY A 36 -2.60 7.26 -0.61
N ILE A 37 -3.20 6.32 0.13
CA ILE A 37 -4.47 5.69 -0.26
C ILE A 37 -5.61 6.71 -0.30
N SER A 38 -5.71 7.60 0.69
CA SER A 38 -6.71 8.68 0.67
C SER A 38 -6.54 9.62 -0.53
N LEU A 39 -5.30 9.93 -0.92
CA LEU A 39 -5.03 10.69 -2.16
C LEU A 39 -5.51 9.94 -3.41
N ALA A 40 -5.30 8.63 -3.47
CA ALA A 40 -5.80 7.80 -4.56
C ALA A 40 -7.34 7.77 -4.62
N VAL A 41 -8.02 7.75 -3.47
CA VAL A 41 -9.49 7.89 -3.39
C VAL A 41 -9.93 9.26 -3.89
N ALA A 42 -9.25 10.33 -3.50
CA ALA A 42 -9.56 11.69 -3.96
C ALA A 42 -9.31 11.88 -5.47
N SER A 43 -8.45 11.04 -6.06
CA SER A 43 -8.08 11.05 -7.47
C SER A 43 -8.65 9.83 -8.21
N ILE A 44 -9.79 9.27 -7.77
CA ILE A 44 -10.27 7.97 -8.27
C ILE A 44 -10.57 7.96 -9.78
N ASP A 45 -10.92 9.12 -10.35
CA ASP A 45 -11.16 9.29 -11.79
C ASP A 45 -9.87 9.24 -12.62
N ASP A 46 -8.73 9.64 -12.04
CA ASP A 46 -7.39 9.58 -12.64
C ASP A 46 -6.31 9.29 -11.58
N ILE A 47 -6.27 8.03 -11.15
CA ILE A 47 -5.34 7.57 -10.10
C ILE A 47 -3.89 7.71 -10.57
N SER A 48 -3.65 7.53 -11.87
CA SER A 48 -2.33 7.65 -12.50
C SER A 48 -1.76 9.06 -12.34
N ALA A 49 -2.52 10.09 -12.71
CA ALA A 49 -2.10 11.46 -12.50
C ALA A 49 -1.96 11.80 -11.01
N GLY A 50 -2.92 11.37 -10.18
CA GLY A 50 -2.92 11.65 -8.74
C GLY A 50 -1.74 11.03 -7.98
N LEU A 51 -1.24 9.87 -8.41
CA LEU A 51 -0.14 9.16 -7.76
C LEU A 51 1.21 9.30 -8.46
N LEU A 52 1.32 10.16 -9.48
CA LEU A 52 2.53 10.32 -10.29
C LEU A 52 3.80 10.54 -9.44
N ALA A 53 3.77 11.49 -8.51
CA ALA A 53 4.91 11.79 -7.64
C ALA A 53 5.28 10.61 -6.71
N LEU A 54 4.28 9.82 -6.28
CA LEU A 54 4.53 8.61 -5.50
C LEU A 54 5.12 7.50 -6.38
N SER A 55 4.71 7.38 -7.64
CA SER A 55 5.32 6.45 -8.59
C SER A 55 6.80 6.78 -8.80
N GLU A 56 7.15 8.04 -9.05
CA GLU A 56 8.54 8.48 -9.20
C GLU A 56 9.38 8.22 -7.94
N LEU A 57 8.81 8.50 -6.77
CA LEU A 57 9.44 8.23 -5.48
C LEU A 57 9.78 6.74 -5.33
N HIS A 58 8.81 5.86 -5.59
CA HIS A 58 9.00 4.41 -5.43
C HIS A 58 9.92 3.81 -6.50
N ALA A 59 9.85 4.29 -7.75
CA ALA A 59 10.65 3.80 -8.86
C ALA A 59 12.12 4.24 -8.74
N PHE A 60 12.38 5.54 -8.62
CA PHE A 60 13.72 6.08 -8.79
C PHE A 60 14.50 6.22 -7.49
N LYS A 61 13.84 6.68 -6.42
CA LYS A 61 14.49 6.98 -5.14
C LYS A 61 14.52 5.79 -4.21
N LEU A 62 13.38 5.14 -4.02
CA LEU A 62 13.26 3.99 -3.10
C LEU A 62 13.57 2.67 -3.79
N ARG A 63 13.43 2.60 -5.12
CA ARG A 63 13.66 1.41 -5.96
C ARG A 63 12.95 0.16 -5.42
N VAL A 64 11.69 0.34 -5.03
CA VAL A 64 10.85 -0.76 -4.52
C VAL A 64 10.50 -1.67 -5.69
N ASP A 65 10.63 -2.99 -5.59
CA ASP A 65 10.17 -3.87 -6.67
C ASP A 65 8.62 -3.80 -6.76
N PRO A 66 8.03 -3.48 -7.94
CA PRO A 66 6.59 -3.38 -8.13
C PRO A 66 5.79 -4.60 -7.66
N ALA A 67 6.41 -5.78 -7.65
CA ALA A 67 5.79 -7.01 -7.13
C ALA A 67 5.38 -6.92 -5.66
N ASN A 68 5.90 -5.95 -4.89
CA ASN A 68 5.53 -5.73 -3.49
C ASN A 68 4.24 -4.93 -3.32
N PHE A 69 3.75 -4.19 -4.32
CA PHE A 69 2.51 -3.41 -4.17
C PHE A 69 1.28 -4.30 -3.94
N LYS A 70 1.21 -5.45 -4.63
CA LYS A 70 0.15 -6.46 -4.39
C LYS A 70 0.22 -7.07 -2.99
N ILE A 71 1.42 -7.21 -2.42
CA ILE A 71 1.61 -7.74 -1.06
C ILE A 71 1.01 -6.78 -0.04
N LEU A 72 1.31 -5.48 -0.16
CA LEU A 72 0.72 -4.47 0.72
C LEU A 72 -0.80 -4.39 0.53
N SER A 73 -1.26 -4.39 -0.73
CA SER A 73 -2.69 -4.36 -1.06
C SER A 73 -3.46 -5.51 -0.42
N HIS A 74 -2.96 -6.75 -0.56
CA HIS A 74 -3.57 -7.91 0.08
C HIS A 74 -3.66 -7.76 1.60
N ASN A 75 -2.59 -7.29 2.25
CA ASN A 75 -2.60 -7.08 3.71
C ASN A 75 -3.58 -5.96 4.14
N ILE A 76 -3.83 -4.96 3.30
CA ILE A 76 -4.88 -3.96 3.56
C ILE A 76 -6.26 -4.63 3.53
N LEU A 77 -6.55 -5.45 2.51
CA LEU A 77 -7.82 -6.20 2.42
C LEU A 77 -8.03 -7.11 3.64
N VAL A 78 -6.98 -7.82 4.08
CA VAL A 78 -7.04 -8.66 5.30
C VAL A 78 -7.36 -7.83 6.53
N VAL A 79 -6.72 -6.67 6.71
CA VAL A 79 -6.99 -5.78 7.85
C VAL A 79 -8.40 -5.21 7.80
N LEU A 80 -8.90 -4.82 6.61
CA LEU A 80 -10.27 -4.35 6.44
C LEU A 80 -11.28 -5.44 6.80
N ALA A 81 -11.07 -6.69 6.37
CA ALA A 81 -11.93 -7.82 6.71
C ALA A 81 -11.96 -8.12 8.22
N ILE A 82 -10.82 -7.95 8.90
CA ILE A 82 -10.72 -8.17 10.36
C ILE A 82 -11.42 -7.04 11.14
N LEU A 83 -11.25 -5.79 10.72
CA LEU A 83 -11.72 -4.62 11.47
C LEU A 83 -13.18 -4.24 11.15
N PHE A 84 -13.63 -4.50 9.93
CA PHE A 84 -14.95 -4.11 9.42
C PHE A 84 -15.68 -5.31 8.77
N PRO A 85 -15.84 -6.45 9.45
CA PRO A 85 -16.35 -7.68 8.83
C PRO A 85 -17.79 -7.56 8.30
N ASN A 86 -18.59 -6.67 8.89
CA ASN A 86 -19.98 -6.45 8.45
C ASN A 86 -20.07 -5.53 7.23
N ASP A 87 -19.12 -4.61 7.07
CA ASP A 87 -19.09 -3.66 5.95
C ASP A 87 -18.29 -4.21 4.76
N PHE A 88 -17.33 -5.10 5.03
CA PHE A 88 -16.45 -5.71 4.03
C PHE A 88 -17.05 -6.97 3.42
N ASN A 89 -18.25 -6.82 2.85
CA ASN A 89 -18.96 -7.87 2.12
C ASN A 89 -18.28 -8.19 0.76
N PRO A 90 -18.72 -9.23 0.02
CA PRO A 90 -18.10 -9.62 -1.25
C PRO A 90 -18.04 -8.49 -2.28
N GLU A 91 -19.08 -7.65 -2.37
CA GLU A 91 -19.12 -6.51 -3.30
C GLU A 91 -18.12 -5.43 -2.93
N ALA A 92 -18.04 -5.07 -1.64
CA ALA A 92 -17.05 -4.13 -1.10
C ALA A 92 -15.62 -4.67 -1.28
N HIS A 93 -15.42 -5.98 -1.11
CA HIS A 93 -14.14 -6.62 -1.36
C HIS A 93 -13.76 -6.51 -2.84
N VAL A 94 -14.64 -6.84 -3.78
CA VAL A 94 -14.37 -6.71 -5.23
C VAL A 94 -14.05 -5.26 -5.60
N ALA A 95 -14.78 -4.29 -5.06
CA ALA A 95 -14.52 -2.87 -5.30
C ALA A 95 -13.14 -2.45 -4.77
N MET A 96 -12.82 -2.82 -3.53
CA MET A 96 -11.54 -2.48 -2.90
C MET A 96 -10.35 -3.19 -3.57
N ASP A 97 -10.50 -4.45 -3.99
CA ASP A 97 -9.47 -5.19 -4.72
C ASP A 97 -9.16 -4.53 -6.06
N LYS A 98 -10.19 -4.19 -6.85
CA LYS A 98 -10.01 -3.46 -8.12
C LYS A 98 -9.37 -2.10 -7.91
N PHE A 99 -9.78 -1.37 -6.86
CA PHE A 99 -9.19 -0.08 -6.52
C PHE A 99 -7.72 -0.20 -6.16
N LEU A 100 -7.34 -1.10 -5.25
CA LEU A 100 -5.95 -1.30 -4.85
C LEU A 100 -5.09 -1.86 -5.99
N ALA A 101 -5.66 -2.67 -6.89
CA ALA A 101 -4.98 -3.08 -8.12
C ALA A 101 -4.73 -1.89 -9.05
N ALA A 102 -5.66 -0.94 -9.17
CA ALA A 102 -5.45 0.30 -9.92
C ALA A 102 -4.36 1.18 -9.27
N VAL A 103 -4.35 1.30 -7.94
CA VAL A 103 -3.28 1.97 -7.19
C VAL A 103 -1.92 1.32 -7.45
N GLY A 104 -1.83 -0.01 -7.37
CA GLY A 104 -0.59 -0.74 -7.66
C GLY A 104 -0.10 -0.53 -9.10
N ARG A 105 -1.01 -0.46 -10.08
CA ARG A 105 -0.69 -0.13 -11.48
C ARG A 105 -0.17 1.31 -11.61
N ALA A 106 -0.86 2.29 -11.04
CA ALA A 106 -0.46 3.69 -11.07
C ALA A 106 0.91 3.92 -10.42
N LEU A 107 1.18 3.30 -9.27
CA LEU A 107 2.51 3.35 -8.64
C LEU A 107 3.60 2.72 -9.51
N SER A 108 3.25 1.77 -10.37
CA SER A 108 4.18 1.08 -11.27
C SER A 108 4.47 1.83 -12.58
N GLU A 109 3.82 2.96 -12.86
CA GLU A 109 3.91 3.63 -14.16
C GLU A 109 5.32 4.13 -14.51
N LYS A 110 6.07 4.65 -13.53
CA LYS A 110 7.40 5.23 -13.75
C LYS A 110 8.57 4.26 -13.64
N TYR A 111 8.29 2.96 -13.64
CA TYR A 111 9.33 1.93 -13.59
C TYR A 111 10.01 1.66 -14.93
N ARG A 112 9.47 2.20 -16.02
CA ARG A 112 10.00 2.06 -17.39
C ARG A 112 9.69 3.30 -18.22
#